data_AF-A0A2A6CKX6-F1
#
_entry.id   AF-A0A2A6CKX6-F1
#
_cell.length_a   1.000
_cell.length_b   1.000
_cell.length_c   1.000
_cell.angle_alpha   90.00
_cell.angle_beta   90.00
_cell.angle_gamma   90.00
#
_symmetry.space_group_name_H-M   'P 1'
#
loop_
_entity.id
_entity.type
_entity.pdbx_description
1 polymer ?
#
loop_
_entity_poly.entity_id
_entity_poly.type
_entity_poly.pdbx_seq_one_letter_code
_entity_poly.pdbx_strand_id
1 'polypeptide(L)'
;MTIAKIARQTFYNTMGKTYEACINCYIIFRMGGSTISNARVLDHLFRQLQFMCSAQFDIWVANRDCINLAQRVSKCADIYDITAHEDDPVTFCGPNAQDYLNCVQTDYTDNCAYKMAGWFGCERERVGWAKDCVTLFEFNSPEIVEVEL
;
A
#
# COMPACT_ATOMS: atom_id res chain seq x y z
N MET A 1 -5.25 16.96 12.00
CA MET A 1 -5.21 15.53 12.40
C MET A 1 -6.58 14.85 12.32
N THR A 2 -7.68 15.55 12.61
CA THR A 2 -9.06 15.01 12.53
C THR A 2 -9.54 14.79 11.08
N ILE A 3 -9.06 15.57 10.12
CA ILE A 3 -9.61 15.64 8.76
C ILE A 3 -9.46 14.34 7.97
N ALA A 4 -8.29 13.66 8.00
CA ALA A 4 -8.08 12.44 7.21
C ALA A 4 -8.93 11.26 7.72
N LYS A 5 -8.99 11.08 9.05
CA LYS A 5 -9.87 10.09 9.69
C LYS A 5 -11.35 10.41 9.45
N ILE A 6 -11.73 11.69 9.56
CA ILE A 6 -13.09 12.15 9.23
C ILE A 6 -13.41 11.88 7.77
N ALA A 7 -12.54 12.20 6.82
CA ALA A 7 -12.80 12.02 5.39
C ALA A 7 -13.04 10.54 5.05
N ARG A 8 -12.21 9.63 5.57
CA ARG A 8 -12.42 8.18 5.39
C ARG A 8 -13.72 7.73 6.04
N GLN A 9 -13.97 8.14 7.29
CA GLN A 9 -15.16 7.71 8.02
C GLN A 9 -16.44 8.27 7.38
N THR A 10 -16.42 9.50 6.90
CA THR A 10 -17.52 10.10 6.12
C THR A 10 -17.72 9.39 4.79
N PHE A 11 -16.66 9.05 4.07
CA PHE A 11 -16.77 8.29 2.82
C PHE A 11 -17.36 6.90 3.09
N TYR A 12 -16.82 6.15 4.07
CA TYR A 12 -17.37 4.86 4.46
C TYR A 12 -18.83 4.95 4.91
N ASN A 13 -19.18 5.93 5.75
CA ASN A 13 -20.54 6.11 6.25
C ASN A 13 -21.53 6.53 5.15
N THR A 14 -21.09 7.36 4.20
CA THR A 14 -21.91 7.78 3.05
C THR A 14 -22.23 6.59 2.14
N MET A 15 -21.25 5.73 1.91
CA MET A 15 -21.39 4.58 1.00
C MET A 15 -22.07 3.38 1.70
N GLY A 16 -21.81 3.20 3.00
CA GLY A 16 -22.35 2.11 3.80
C GLY A 16 -22.12 0.75 3.12
N LYS A 17 -23.21 0.05 2.79
CA LYS A 17 -23.16 -1.28 2.17
C LYS A 17 -22.57 -1.30 0.76
N THR A 18 -22.48 -0.17 0.08
CA THR A 18 -21.90 -0.09 -1.28
C THR A 18 -20.41 0.23 -1.28
N TYR A 19 -19.81 0.49 -0.12
CA TYR A 19 -18.40 0.88 0.00
C TYR A 19 -17.47 -0.06 -0.77
N GLU A 20 -17.54 -1.37 -0.48
CA GLU A 20 -16.71 -2.39 -1.13
C GLU A 20 -16.92 -2.44 -2.65
N ALA A 21 -18.16 -2.19 -3.11
CA ALA A 21 -18.47 -2.18 -4.53
C ALA A 21 -17.85 -0.95 -5.24
N CYS A 22 -17.78 0.18 -4.56
CA CYS A 22 -17.32 1.43 -5.14
C CYS A 22 -15.80 1.59 -5.19
N ILE A 23 -15.07 0.83 -4.39
CA ILE A 23 -13.60 0.74 -4.49
C ILE A 23 -13.15 -0.49 -5.30
N ASN A 24 -14.09 -1.33 -5.77
CA ASN A 24 -13.76 -2.55 -6.50
C ASN A 24 -13.34 -2.23 -7.95
N CYS A 25 -12.12 -2.62 -8.31
CA CYS A 25 -11.55 -2.40 -9.64
C CYS A 25 -12.43 -2.95 -10.80
N TYR A 26 -13.06 -4.12 -10.66
CA TYR A 26 -13.89 -4.69 -11.71
C TYR A 26 -15.22 -3.95 -11.91
N ILE A 27 -15.78 -3.38 -10.84
CA ILE A 27 -16.99 -2.57 -10.92
C ILE A 27 -16.68 -1.23 -11.58
N ILE A 28 -15.58 -0.58 -11.18
CA ILE A 28 -15.08 0.66 -11.80
C ILE A 28 -14.81 0.43 -13.28
N PHE A 29 -14.11 -0.65 -13.64
CA PHE A 29 -13.83 -1.00 -15.03
C PHE A 29 -15.12 -1.21 -15.84
N ARG A 30 -16.12 -1.90 -15.26
CA ARG A 30 -17.41 -2.15 -15.91
C ARG A 30 -18.24 -0.89 -16.15
N MET A 31 -18.04 0.18 -15.38
CA MET A 31 -18.72 1.46 -15.61
C MET A 31 -18.28 2.16 -16.91
N GLY A 32 -17.17 1.73 -17.51
CA GLY A 32 -16.59 2.35 -18.71
C GLY A 32 -15.83 3.64 -18.40
N GLY A 33 -15.02 4.10 -19.37
CA GLY A 33 -14.23 5.34 -19.24
C GLY A 33 -12.89 5.19 -18.52
N SER A 34 -12.47 3.97 -18.18
CA SER A 34 -11.16 3.68 -17.58
C SER A 34 -10.64 2.31 -18.01
N THR A 35 -9.33 2.07 -17.91
CA THR A 35 -8.71 0.75 -18.13
C THR A 35 -8.73 -0.06 -16.83
N ILE A 36 -8.55 -1.39 -16.92
CA ILE A 36 -8.43 -2.22 -15.73
C ILE A 36 -7.22 -1.81 -14.87
N SER A 37 -6.12 -1.39 -15.50
CA SER A 37 -4.94 -0.83 -14.86
C SER A 37 -5.26 0.40 -14.00
N ASN A 38 -5.90 1.40 -14.60
CA ASN A 38 -6.31 2.61 -13.89
C ASN A 38 -7.33 2.31 -12.77
N ALA A 39 -8.21 1.33 -12.98
CA ALA A 39 -9.14 0.89 -11.94
C ALA A 39 -8.44 0.19 -10.76
N ARG A 40 -7.35 -0.56 -11.01
CA ARG A 40 -6.51 -1.17 -9.96
C ARG A 40 -5.81 -0.11 -9.12
N VAL A 41 -5.28 0.95 -9.72
CA VAL A 41 -4.65 2.06 -8.99
C VAL A 41 -5.58 2.64 -7.91
N LEU A 42 -6.88 2.73 -8.21
CA LEU A 42 -7.87 3.24 -7.25
C LEU A 42 -8.14 2.24 -6.10
N ASP A 43 -8.34 0.95 -6.40
CA ASP A 43 -8.52 -0.11 -5.38
C ASP A 43 -7.27 -0.17 -4.47
N HIS A 44 -6.08 -0.12 -5.09
CA HIS A 44 -4.78 -0.08 -4.42
C HIS A 44 -4.69 1.10 -3.44
N LEU A 45 -4.97 2.32 -3.91
CA LEU A 45 -4.96 3.53 -3.08
C LEU A 45 -5.88 3.40 -1.85
N PHE A 46 -7.11 2.92 -2.03
CA PHE A 46 -8.05 2.79 -0.91
C PHE A 46 -7.60 1.77 0.13
N ARG A 47 -6.96 0.67 -0.28
CA ARG A 47 -6.37 -0.33 0.62
C ARG A 47 -5.22 0.23 1.42
N GLN A 48 -4.31 0.96 0.77
CA GLN A 48 -3.22 1.64 1.44
C GLN A 48 -3.72 2.66 2.47
N LEU A 49 -4.70 3.47 2.09
CA LEU A 49 -5.34 4.44 2.99
C LEU A 49 -6.00 3.73 4.18
N GLN A 50 -6.63 2.58 3.96
CA GLN A 50 -7.23 1.79 5.02
C GLN A 50 -6.19 1.29 6.02
N PHE A 51 -5.07 0.74 5.55
CA PHE A 51 -3.96 0.33 6.41
C PHE A 51 -3.41 1.50 7.23
N MET A 52 -3.00 2.58 6.55
CA MET A 52 -2.46 3.77 7.21
C MET A 52 -3.41 4.37 8.25
N CYS A 53 -4.73 4.34 8.00
CA CYS A 53 -5.71 4.94 8.91
C CYS A 53 -6.25 3.99 10.00
N SER A 54 -5.95 2.69 9.95
CA SER A 54 -6.51 1.71 10.90
C SER A 54 -5.49 1.25 11.94
N ALA A 55 -4.41 0.58 11.52
CA ALA A 55 -3.53 -0.13 12.45
C ALA A 55 -2.11 0.48 12.56
N GLN A 56 -1.79 1.51 11.77
CA GLN A 56 -0.43 2.05 11.66
C GLN A 56 -0.37 3.59 11.55
N PHE A 57 -1.45 4.25 11.98
CA PHE A 57 -1.53 5.72 11.93
C PHE A 57 -0.50 6.40 12.83
N ASP A 58 -0.24 5.81 13.99
CA ASP A 58 0.79 6.21 14.93
C ASP A 58 2.19 6.19 14.31
N ILE A 59 2.55 5.12 13.60
CA ILE A 59 3.82 5.00 12.89
C ILE A 59 3.92 6.09 11.81
N TRP A 60 2.85 6.30 11.03
CA TRP A 60 2.83 7.34 10.00
C TRP A 60 2.98 8.75 10.59
N VAL A 61 2.23 9.08 11.65
CA VAL A 61 2.30 10.41 12.27
C VAL A 61 3.67 10.68 12.88
N ALA A 62 4.25 9.69 13.57
CA ALA A 62 5.57 9.82 14.18
C ALA A 62 6.70 10.01 13.16
N ASN A 63 6.50 9.55 11.92
CA ASN A 63 7.52 9.53 10.86
C ASN A 63 7.10 10.31 9.60
N ARG A 64 6.11 11.19 9.71
CA ARG A 64 5.42 11.79 8.56
C ARG A 64 6.35 12.43 7.55
N ASP A 65 7.29 13.25 7.99
CA ASP A 65 8.12 14.05 7.09
C ASP A 65 9.11 13.18 6.31
N CYS A 66 9.71 12.19 6.97
CA CYS A 66 10.62 11.26 6.32
C CYS A 66 9.89 10.24 5.43
N ILE A 67 8.69 9.79 5.82
CA ILE A 67 7.83 8.94 4.97
C ILE A 67 7.43 9.70 3.71
N ASN A 68 7.02 10.97 3.84
CA ASN A 68 6.69 11.80 2.68
C ASN A 68 7.93 12.03 1.79
N LEU A 69 9.13 12.13 2.37
CA LEU A 69 10.36 12.21 1.59
C LEU A 69 10.60 10.90 0.83
N ALA A 70 10.58 9.75 1.53
CA ALA A 70 10.74 8.43 0.95
C ALA A 70 9.75 8.20 -0.21
N GLN A 71 8.48 8.55 -0.03
CA GLN A 71 7.47 8.50 -1.10
C GLN A 71 7.82 9.31 -2.34
N ARG A 72 8.41 10.50 -2.17
CA ARG A 72 8.75 11.39 -3.29
C ARG A 72 10.02 10.98 -4.03
N VAL A 73 10.98 10.40 -3.31
CA VAL A 73 12.31 10.08 -3.87
C VAL A 73 12.43 8.63 -4.32
N SER A 74 11.56 7.75 -3.79
CA SER A 74 11.56 6.34 -4.14
C SER A 74 11.23 6.15 -5.62
N LYS A 75 12.00 5.28 -6.26
CA LYS A 75 11.80 4.86 -7.66
C LYS A 75 11.29 3.42 -7.76
N CYS A 76 10.96 2.80 -6.64
CA CYS A 76 10.60 1.38 -6.60
C CYS A 76 9.37 1.09 -7.46
N ALA A 77 8.37 1.98 -7.43
CA ALA A 77 7.17 1.84 -8.24
C ALA A 77 7.48 1.95 -9.74
N ASP A 78 8.26 2.96 -10.14
CA ASP A 78 8.68 3.13 -11.54
C ASP A 78 9.46 1.91 -12.06
N ILE A 79 10.37 1.37 -11.24
CA ILE A 79 11.15 0.17 -11.59
C ILE A 79 10.24 -1.06 -11.71
N TYR A 80 9.31 -1.22 -10.77
CA TYR A 80 8.36 -2.33 -10.78
C TYR A 80 7.43 -2.25 -12.00
N ASP A 81 6.90 -1.06 -12.32
CA ASP A 81 6.05 -0.84 -13.48
C ASP A 81 6.76 -1.18 -14.80
N ILE A 82 8.07 -0.89 -14.91
CA ILE A 82 8.85 -1.21 -16.12
C ILE A 82 9.18 -2.72 -16.22
N THR A 83 9.39 -3.40 -15.08
CA THR A 83 9.91 -4.77 -15.04
C THR A 83 8.83 -5.85 -14.94
N ALA A 84 7.66 -5.51 -14.42
CA ALA A 84 6.56 -6.43 -14.14
C ALA A 84 5.28 -6.10 -14.91
N HIS A 85 5.31 -5.14 -15.85
CA HIS A 85 4.12 -4.62 -16.53
C HIS A 85 3.19 -5.73 -17.06
N GLU A 86 1.89 -5.44 -16.94
CA GLU A 86 0.60 -6.18 -17.04
C GLU A 86 0.45 -7.50 -17.84
N ASP A 87 1.47 -8.02 -18.52
CA ASP A 87 1.33 -9.10 -19.48
C ASP A 87 1.41 -10.51 -18.85
N ASP A 88 1.97 -10.64 -17.63
CA ASP A 88 2.12 -11.93 -16.96
C ASP A 88 1.83 -11.87 -15.45
N PRO A 89 0.76 -12.54 -14.96
CA PRO A 89 0.47 -12.68 -13.53
C PRO A 89 1.62 -13.27 -12.70
N VAL A 90 2.50 -14.07 -13.31
CA VAL A 90 3.64 -14.68 -12.60
C VAL A 90 4.72 -13.65 -12.30
N THR A 91 5.04 -12.75 -13.24
CA THR A 91 6.00 -11.67 -12.98
C THR A 91 5.38 -10.59 -12.08
N PHE A 92 4.07 -10.34 -12.24
CA PHE A 92 3.32 -9.39 -11.43
C PHE A 92 3.14 -9.82 -9.96
N CYS A 93 3.04 -11.11 -9.64
CA CYS A 93 2.89 -11.55 -8.23
C CYS A 93 4.07 -12.38 -7.70
N GLY A 94 5.11 -12.54 -8.50
CA GLY A 94 6.29 -13.36 -8.20
C GLY A 94 7.49 -12.54 -7.72
N PRO A 95 8.73 -12.91 -8.12
CA PRO A 95 9.95 -12.28 -7.61
C PRO A 95 10.00 -10.76 -7.75
N ASN A 96 9.47 -10.18 -8.82
CA ASN A 96 9.51 -8.73 -9.02
C ASN A 96 8.66 -7.98 -7.98
N ALA A 97 7.54 -8.56 -7.53
CA ALA A 97 6.74 -7.98 -6.46
C ALA A 97 7.50 -8.01 -5.12
N GLN A 98 8.23 -9.09 -4.87
CA GLN A 98 9.09 -9.20 -3.69
C GLN A 98 10.25 -8.18 -3.73
N ASP A 99 10.92 -8.04 -4.87
CA ASP A 99 12.00 -7.06 -5.07
C ASP A 99 11.49 -5.62 -4.93
N TYR A 100 10.27 -5.36 -5.42
CA TYR A 100 9.59 -4.09 -5.21
C TYR A 100 9.35 -3.79 -3.72
N LEU A 101 8.82 -4.76 -2.96
CA LEU A 101 8.60 -4.59 -1.51
C LEU A 101 9.92 -4.37 -0.75
N ASN A 102 10.98 -5.09 -1.12
CA ASN A 102 12.33 -4.93 -0.56
C ASN A 102 12.89 -3.53 -0.85
N CYS A 103 12.71 -3.06 -2.08
CA CYS A 103 13.12 -1.72 -2.52
C CYS A 103 12.42 -0.65 -1.67
N VAL A 104 11.09 -0.74 -1.51
CA VAL A 104 10.32 0.22 -0.71
C VAL A 104 10.75 0.18 0.75
N GLN A 105 10.96 -1.01 1.32
CA GLN A 105 11.45 -1.14 2.69
C GLN A 105 12.80 -0.44 2.88
N THR A 106 13.71 -0.62 1.93
CA THR A 106 15.05 -0.02 1.95
C THR A 106 14.96 1.49 1.86
N ASP A 107 14.24 2.03 0.86
CA ASP A 107 14.07 3.47 0.69
C ASP A 107 13.47 4.12 1.94
N TYR A 108 12.50 3.48 2.58
CA TYR A 108 11.88 4.02 3.79
C TYR A 108 12.81 3.91 5.00
N THR A 109 13.60 2.86 5.10
CA THR A 109 14.60 2.70 6.18
C THR A 109 15.74 3.70 6.02
N ASP A 110 16.17 3.98 4.79
CA ASP A 110 17.29 4.90 4.53
C ASP A 110 16.89 6.36 4.71
N ASN A 111 15.64 6.70 4.33
CA ASN A 111 15.13 8.06 4.46
C ASN A 111 14.59 8.36 5.87
N CYS A 112 14.30 7.33 6.70
CA CYS A 112 13.81 7.48 8.06
C CYS A 112 14.75 6.80 9.07
N ALA A 113 15.23 7.54 10.07
CA ALA A 113 16.06 6.98 11.16
C ALA A 113 15.36 5.91 12.02
N TYR A 114 14.09 5.62 11.76
CA TYR A 114 13.25 4.70 12.52
C TYR A 114 12.89 3.47 11.67
N LYS A 115 13.34 2.28 12.10
CA LYS A 115 13.16 1.02 11.35
C LYS A 115 11.69 0.66 11.07
N MET A 116 10.74 1.12 11.89
CA MET A 116 9.32 0.85 11.61
C MET A 116 8.81 1.60 10.38
N ALA A 117 9.49 2.67 9.91
CA ALA A 117 9.14 3.31 8.65
C ALA A 117 9.36 2.36 7.46
N GLY A 118 10.46 1.59 7.48
CA GLY A 118 10.73 0.54 6.49
C GLY A 118 9.62 -0.50 6.43
N TRP A 119 9.26 -1.06 7.58
CA TRP A 119 8.16 -2.01 7.68
C TRP A 119 6.83 -1.39 7.23
N PHE A 120 6.53 -0.16 7.66
CA PHE A 120 5.32 0.56 7.26
C PHE A 120 5.21 0.75 5.75
N GLY A 121 6.30 1.17 5.09
CA GLY A 121 6.34 1.35 3.65
C GLY A 121 6.06 0.04 2.91
N CYS A 122 6.78 -1.01 3.30
CA CYS A 122 6.62 -2.35 2.74
C CYS A 122 5.18 -2.88 2.93
N GLU A 123 4.67 -2.86 4.16
CA GLU A 123 3.37 -3.42 4.46
C GLU A 123 2.24 -2.63 3.80
N ARG A 124 2.37 -1.30 3.68
CA ARG A 124 1.42 -0.46 2.93
C ARG A 124 1.32 -0.92 1.48
N GLU A 125 2.42 -1.18 0.81
CA GLU A 125 2.39 -1.65 -0.57
C GLU A 125 1.85 -3.09 -0.64
N ARG A 126 2.27 -3.98 0.26
CA ARG A 126 1.81 -5.37 0.31
C ARG A 126 0.28 -5.47 0.45
N VAL A 127 -0.34 -4.70 1.34
CA VAL A 127 -1.80 -4.72 1.50
C VAL A 127 -2.54 -4.15 0.30
N GLY A 128 -1.89 -3.24 -0.44
CA GLY A 128 -2.43 -2.69 -1.67
C GLY A 128 -2.56 -3.80 -2.72
N TRP A 129 -1.51 -4.61 -2.88
CA TRP A 129 -1.46 -5.69 -3.86
C TRP A 129 -2.09 -7.01 -3.41
N ALA A 130 -2.41 -7.17 -2.12
CA ALA A 130 -2.86 -8.45 -1.55
C ALA A 130 -4.09 -9.09 -2.24
N LYS A 131 -4.92 -8.29 -2.92
CA LYS A 131 -6.09 -8.79 -3.66
C LYS A 131 -5.70 -9.41 -5.01
N ASP A 132 -4.72 -8.82 -5.70
CA ASP A 132 -4.24 -9.32 -6.98
C ASP A 132 -3.19 -10.43 -6.77
N CYS A 133 -2.37 -10.30 -5.73
CA CYS A 133 -1.26 -11.18 -5.41
C CYS A 133 -1.45 -11.88 -4.06
N VAL A 134 -2.32 -12.90 -4.08
CA VAL A 134 -2.70 -13.71 -2.92
C VAL A 134 -1.58 -14.59 -2.36
N THR A 135 -0.38 -14.58 -2.94
CA THR A 135 0.79 -15.34 -2.45
C THR A 135 1.84 -14.45 -1.77
N LEU A 136 1.65 -13.12 -1.72
CA LEU A 136 2.55 -12.19 -1.02
C LEU A 136 2.43 -12.28 0.51
N PHE A 137 2.37 -13.48 1.08
CA PHE A 137 2.10 -13.73 2.50
C PHE A 137 3.34 -13.99 3.36
N GLU A 138 4.54 -14.03 2.80
CA GLU A 138 5.73 -14.38 3.59
C GLU A 138 6.76 -13.27 3.55
N PHE A 139 6.61 -12.32 4.47
CA PHE A 139 7.75 -11.58 4.96
C PHE A 139 7.91 -11.82 6.45
N ASN A 140 9.06 -12.41 6.81
CA ASN A 140 9.53 -12.44 8.19
C ASN A 140 9.62 -10.99 8.68
N SER A 141 8.70 -10.61 9.58
CA SER A 141 8.89 -9.46 10.45
C SER A 141 10.32 -9.54 10.99
N PRO A 142 11.14 -8.46 10.97
CA PRO A 142 12.20 -8.40 11.96
C PRO A 142 11.49 -8.57 13.30
N GLU A 143 11.99 -9.47 14.14
CA GLU A 143 11.44 -9.77 15.46
C GLU A 143 10.83 -8.51 16.05
N ILE A 144 9.50 -8.54 16.25
CA ILE A 144 8.88 -7.69 17.25
C ILE A 144 9.53 -8.20 18.53
N VAL A 145 10.66 -7.59 18.90
CA VAL A 145 11.22 -7.74 20.24
C VAL A 145 10.06 -7.37 21.14
N GLU A 146 9.51 -8.37 21.81
CA GLU A 146 8.57 -8.19 22.90
C GLU A 146 9.17 -7.09 23.77
N VAL A 147 8.51 -5.94 23.80
CA VAL A 147 8.73 -4.98 24.87
C VAL A 147 8.17 -5.69 26.08
N GLU A 148 9.04 -6.42 26.79
CA GLU A 148 8.76 -6.85 28.16
C GLU A 148 8.31 -5.60 28.94
N LEU A 149 7.09 -5.70 29.47
CA LEU A 149 6.55 -4.80 30.48
C LEU A 149 7.33 -4.94 31.79
#